data_AF-A0A437PCY6-F1
#
_entry.id   AF-A0A437PCY6-F1
#
_cell.length_a   1.000
_cell.length_b   1.000
_cell.length_c   1.000
_cell.angle_alpha   90.00
_cell.angle_beta   90.00
_cell.angle_gamma   90.00
#
_symmetry.space_group_name_H-M   'P 1'
#
loop_
_entity.id
_entity.type
_entity.pdbx_description
1 polymer ?
#
loop_
_entity_poly.entity_id
_entity_poly.type
_entity_poly.pdbx_seq_one_letter_code
_entity_poly.pdbx_strand_id
1 'polypeptide(L)'
;MEAGVNDGAGPDWLGWLPARILALDVEATGLRERDRIVSLGLVAVEAAALTGPAPPLRLCHLVFDPGRRSHARAEALHGYDDWTLRHQDPIDAHLPALAGLIEAADLVVAHNAAFDLGLLDRELARAGLPPLAVPRYCTWEAYRRRGEKGRESLAAVCARFGVARAGPRHGALEDAWLALRAYLWLQACPVDLPRLDGLTLPPANLRPVPPRPEGRLPPRSAGASVPVTVSGQ
;
A
#
# COMPACT_ATOMS: atom_id res chain seq x y z
N MET A 1 -26.15 -43.45 -2.62
CA MET A 1 -25.48 -42.41 -3.43
C MET A 1 -26.41 -41.22 -3.44
N GLU A 2 -26.32 -40.37 -2.42
CA GLU A 2 -27.08 -39.12 -2.39
C GLU A 2 -26.22 -38.05 -3.08
N ALA A 3 -26.73 -37.56 -4.20
CA ALA A 3 -26.17 -36.41 -4.89
C ALA A 3 -26.48 -35.18 -4.05
N GLY A 4 -25.44 -34.60 -3.44
CA GLY A 4 -25.54 -33.32 -2.75
C GLY A 4 -25.98 -32.25 -3.74
N VAL A 5 -27.06 -31.56 -3.40
CA VAL A 5 -27.50 -30.36 -4.09
C VAL A 5 -26.38 -29.32 -3.90
N ASN A 6 -25.73 -28.95 -5.01
CA ASN A 6 -24.79 -27.84 -5.02
C ASN A 6 -25.62 -26.55 -5.14
N ASP A 7 -26.15 -26.10 -4.00
CA ASP A 7 -26.76 -24.78 -3.89
C ASP A 7 -25.67 -23.77 -4.22
N GLY A 8 -25.78 -23.07 -5.36
CA GLY A 8 -24.77 -22.11 -5.86
C GLY A 8 -24.53 -20.88 -4.98
N ALA A 9 -24.84 -20.94 -3.68
CA ALA A 9 -24.42 -19.98 -2.69
C ALA A 9 -22.92 -20.19 -2.39
N GLY A 10 -22.13 -19.15 -2.58
CA GLY A 10 -20.73 -19.14 -2.13
C GLY A 10 -20.61 -19.39 -0.62
N PRO A 11 -19.40 -19.59 -0.10
CA PRO A 11 -19.23 -19.87 1.32
C PRO A 11 -19.76 -18.72 2.19
N ASP A 12 -20.33 -19.04 3.35
CA ASP A 12 -21.00 -18.06 4.24
C ASP A 12 -20.14 -16.81 4.55
N TRP A 13 -18.82 -16.99 4.64
CA TRP A 13 -17.87 -15.90 4.91
C TRP A 13 -17.76 -14.87 3.79
N LEU A 14 -18.18 -15.21 2.59
CA LEU A 14 -18.16 -14.30 1.46
C LEU A 14 -19.23 -13.20 1.59
N GLY A 15 -20.37 -13.52 2.21
CA GLY A 15 -21.54 -12.63 2.26
C GLY A 15 -21.38 -11.40 3.15
N TRP A 16 -20.41 -11.38 4.07
CA TRP A 16 -20.13 -10.23 4.93
C TRP A 16 -18.92 -9.40 4.49
N LEU A 17 -18.19 -9.85 3.46
CA LEU A 17 -17.06 -9.10 2.92
C LEU A 17 -17.57 -7.96 2.01
N PRO A 18 -16.93 -6.78 2.05
CA PRO A 18 -17.11 -5.77 1.02
C PRO A 18 -16.76 -6.35 -0.36
N ALA A 19 -17.50 -5.97 -1.40
CA ALA A 19 -17.30 -6.54 -2.74
C ALA A 19 -15.89 -6.26 -3.29
N ARG A 20 -15.41 -5.02 -3.16
CA ARG A 20 -14.07 -4.60 -3.56
C ARG A 20 -13.24 -4.21 -2.34
N ILE A 21 -12.19 -4.97 -2.07
CA ILE A 21 -11.27 -4.70 -0.97
C ILE A 21 -9.95 -4.22 -1.56
N LEU A 22 -9.46 -3.08 -1.08
CA LEU A 22 -8.16 -2.55 -1.44
C LEU A 22 -7.31 -2.41 -0.18
N ALA A 23 -6.19 -3.13 -0.11
CA ALA A 23 -5.21 -2.92 0.92
C ALA A 23 -4.12 -1.94 0.44
N LEU A 24 -3.63 -1.11 1.35
CA LEU A 24 -2.54 -0.19 1.08
C LEU A 24 -1.55 -0.09 2.23
N ASP A 25 -0.35 0.37 1.89
CA ASP A 25 0.72 0.75 2.81
C ASP A 25 1.58 1.84 2.14
N VAL A 26 2.15 2.74 2.94
CA VAL A 26 3.07 3.77 2.48
C VAL A 26 4.43 3.68 3.16
N GLU A 27 5.48 3.83 2.38
CA GLU A 27 6.79 4.22 2.92
C GLU A 27 6.88 5.74 2.95
N ALA A 28 7.44 6.28 4.02
CA ALA A 28 7.50 7.72 4.23
C ALA A 28 8.91 8.19 4.61
N THR A 29 9.16 9.48 4.44
CA THR A 29 10.45 10.09 4.86
C THR A 29 10.68 10.06 6.37
N GLY A 30 9.67 9.71 7.16
CA GLY A 30 9.68 9.68 8.63
C GLY A 30 8.27 9.55 9.21
N LEU A 31 8.10 9.90 10.49
CA LEU A 31 6.86 9.74 11.26
C LEU A 31 6.24 11.05 11.77
N ARG A 32 6.62 12.20 11.22
CA ARG A 32 6.20 13.54 11.64
C ARG A 32 5.21 14.18 10.64
N GLU A 33 4.57 15.26 11.06
CA GLU A 33 3.57 16.01 10.25
C GLU A 33 4.10 16.54 8.91
N ARG A 34 5.40 16.79 8.80
CA ARG A 34 6.06 17.25 7.56
C ARG A 34 6.64 16.13 6.70
N ASP A 35 6.55 14.88 7.17
CA ASP A 35 7.04 13.75 6.40
C ASP A 35 6.10 13.47 5.22
N ARG A 36 6.71 13.03 4.12
CA ARG A 36 6.11 12.89 2.79
C ARG A 36 6.14 11.42 2.38
N ILE A 37 5.24 11.03 1.48
CA ILE A 37 5.23 9.68 0.91
C ILE A 37 6.44 9.49 -0.01
N VAL A 38 7.08 8.33 0.10
CA VAL A 38 8.24 7.88 -0.69
C VAL A 38 7.85 6.73 -1.61
N SER A 39 7.04 5.79 -1.13
CA SER A 39 6.50 4.69 -1.92
C SER A 39 5.07 4.39 -1.49
N LEU A 40 4.25 3.90 -2.42
CA LEU A 40 2.87 3.49 -2.19
C LEU A 40 2.66 2.12 -2.82
N GLY A 41 2.12 1.18 -2.04
CA GLY A 41 1.72 -0.14 -2.48
C GLY A 41 0.23 -0.32 -2.32
N LEU A 42 -0.45 -0.80 -3.35
CA LEU A 42 -1.87 -1.10 -3.35
C LEU A 42 -2.09 -2.54 -3.84
N VAL A 43 -2.93 -3.27 -3.13
CA VAL A 43 -3.36 -4.62 -3.49
C VAL A 43 -4.87 -4.69 -3.44
N ALA A 44 -5.51 -4.78 -4.60
CA ALA A 44 -6.96 -4.86 -4.72
C ALA A 44 -7.42 -6.27 -5.10
N VAL A 45 -8.54 -6.69 -4.52
CA VAL A 45 -9.17 -7.98 -4.77
C VAL A 45 -10.69 -7.86 -4.74
N GLU A 46 -11.34 -8.57 -5.66
CA GLU A 46 -12.80 -8.76 -5.65
C GLU A 46 -13.13 -9.91 -4.71
N ALA A 47 -14.04 -9.70 -3.75
CA ALA A 47 -14.41 -10.73 -2.78
C ALA A 47 -14.88 -12.01 -3.47
N ALA A 48 -15.69 -11.89 -4.53
CA ALA A 48 -16.18 -13.02 -5.32
C ALA A 48 -15.05 -13.92 -5.87
N ALA A 49 -13.87 -13.36 -6.11
CA ALA A 49 -12.71 -14.08 -6.62
C ALA A 49 -11.92 -14.83 -5.53
N LEU A 50 -12.19 -14.57 -4.24
CA LEU A 50 -11.53 -15.21 -3.09
C LEU A 50 -11.92 -16.69 -2.91
N THR A 51 -12.93 -17.17 -3.63
CA THR A 51 -13.38 -18.57 -3.59
C THR A 51 -12.50 -19.51 -4.42
N GLY A 52 -11.68 -18.96 -5.33
CA GLY A 52 -10.78 -19.73 -6.17
C GLY A 52 -9.45 -20.09 -5.47
N PRO A 53 -8.70 -21.10 -5.98
CA PRO A 53 -7.44 -21.54 -5.39
C PRO A 53 -6.29 -20.53 -5.52
N ALA A 54 -6.40 -19.55 -6.43
CA ALA A 54 -5.43 -18.47 -6.62
C ALA A 54 -6.18 -17.19 -7.03
N PRO A 55 -6.77 -16.46 -6.07
CA PRO A 55 -7.52 -15.25 -6.36
C PRO A 55 -6.67 -14.22 -7.10
N PRO A 56 -7.11 -13.69 -8.25
CA PRO A 56 -6.39 -12.66 -8.97
C PRO A 56 -6.30 -11.39 -8.11
N LEU A 57 -5.09 -10.85 -8.00
CA LEU A 57 -4.80 -9.59 -7.32
C LEU A 57 -4.46 -8.51 -8.34
N ARG A 58 -5.00 -7.31 -8.17
CA ARG A 58 -4.57 -6.12 -8.90
C ARG A 58 -3.55 -5.38 -8.04
N LEU A 59 -2.36 -5.19 -8.59
CA LEU A 59 -1.21 -4.64 -7.87
C LEU A 59 -0.87 -3.25 -8.44
N CYS A 60 -0.60 -2.29 -7.56
CA CYS A 60 0.00 -1.02 -7.94
C CYS A 60 1.14 -0.73 -6.97
N HIS A 61 2.34 -0.48 -7.49
CA HIS A 61 3.50 -0.12 -6.69
C HIS A 61 4.17 1.08 -7.35
N LEU A 62 4.28 2.18 -6.61
CA LEU A 62 4.82 3.44 -7.10
C LEU A 62 5.84 4.01 -6.12
N VAL A 63 6.83 4.72 -6.65
CA VAL A 63 7.85 5.46 -5.88
C VAL A 63 7.81 6.92 -6.29
N PHE A 64 8.08 7.82 -5.36
CA PHE A 64 7.93 9.26 -5.59
C PHE A 64 9.13 10.04 -5.12
N ASP A 65 9.32 11.22 -5.71
CA ASP A 65 10.18 12.24 -5.12
C ASP A 65 9.43 12.97 -3.98
N PRO A 66 9.82 12.78 -2.70
CA PRO A 66 9.22 13.52 -1.58
C PRO A 66 9.66 15.00 -1.52
N GLY A 67 10.59 15.43 -2.38
CA GLY A 67 11.18 16.77 -2.38
C GLY A 67 12.13 17.03 -1.19
N ARG A 68 12.48 15.99 -0.43
CA ARG A 68 13.31 16.09 0.77
C ARG A 68 14.02 14.78 1.10
N ARG A 69 14.98 14.83 2.03
CA ARG A 69 15.66 13.64 2.55
C ARG A 69 14.79 12.88 3.53
N SER A 70 14.82 11.56 3.42
CA SER A 70 14.34 10.66 4.46
C SER A 70 15.20 10.79 5.72
N HIS A 71 14.58 10.54 6.87
CA HIS A 71 15.32 10.29 8.10
C HIS A 71 16.14 9.00 7.94
N ALA A 72 17.37 8.96 8.46
CA ALA A 72 18.28 7.82 8.26
C ALA A 72 17.66 6.46 8.66
N ARG A 73 16.82 6.44 9.71
CA ARG A 73 16.09 5.22 10.10
C ARG A 73 15.02 4.80 9.08
N ALA A 74 14.30 5.75 8.48
CA ALA A 74 13.31 5.43 7.45
C ALA A 74 14.01 4.92 6.19
N GLU A 75 15.07 5.60 5.75
CA GLU A 75 15.89 5.18 4.61
C GLU A 75 16.45 3.76 4.79
N ALA A 76 16.92 3.42 6.00
CA ALA A 76 17.41 2.09 6.30
C ALA A 76 16.31 1.00 6.25
N LEU A 77 15.06 1.35 6.52
CA LEU A 77 13.92 0.42 6.49
C LEU A 77 13.42 0.17 5.07
N HIS A 78 13.13 1.24 4.32
CA HIS A 78 12.53 1.15 2.98
C HIS A 78 13.58 1.05 1.85
N GLY A 79 14.83 1.42 2.11
CA GLY A 79 15.95 1.25 1.18
C GLY A 79 16.01 2.24 0.01
N TYR A 80 15.24 3.33 0.04
CA TYR A 80 15.26 4.36 -1.01
C TYR A 80 16.10 5.55 -0.58
N ASP A 81 17.25 5.75 -1.21
CA ASP A 81 18.14 6.86 -0.89
C ASP A 81 17.71 8.19 -1.56
N ASP A 82 18.20 9.31 -1.03
CA ASP A 82 17.92 10.65 -1.54
C ASP A 82 18.38 10.88 -3.00
N TRP A 83 19.33 10.07 -3.50
CA TRP A 83 19.79 10.17 -4.90
C TRP A 83 18.81 9.51 -5.85
N THR A 84 18.30 8.34 -5.51
CA THR A 84 17.28 7.61 -6.26
C THR A 84 16.00 8.43 -6.32
N LEU A 85 15.53 8.91 -5.17
CA LEU A 85 14.22 9.56 -5.04
C LEU A 85 14.14 10.91 -5.77
N ARG A 86 15.22 11.70 -5.80
CA ARG A 86 15.22 13.02 -6.46
C ARG A 86 15.10 13.00 -7.98
N HIS A 87 15.13 11.82 -8.59
CA HIS A 87 14.94 11.63 -10.04
C HIS A 87 13.55 11.05 -10.38
N GLN A 88 12.76 10.72 -9.36
CA GLN A 88 11.40 10.20 -9.54
C GLN A 88 10.39 11.34 -9.70
N ASP A 89 9.17 11.01 -10.10
CA ASP A 89 8.11 12.01 -10.21
C ASP A 89 7.53 12.35 -8.82
N PRO A 90 7.09 13.59 -8.58
CA PRO A 90 6.37 13.92 -7.35
C PRO A 90 5.02 13.19 -7.31
N ILE A 91 4.55 12.84 -6.12
CA ILE A 91 3.27 12.15 -5.94
C ILE A 91 2.09 12.94 -6.52
N ASP A 92 2.16 14.27 -6.52
CA ASP A 92 1.15 15.20 -6.99
C ASP A 92 0.65 14.87 -8.41
N ALA A 93 1.54 14.38 -9.30
CA ALA A 93 1.20 13.99 -10.67
C ALA A 93 0.32 12.71 -10.75
N HIS A 94 0.31 11.90 -9.68
CA HIS A 94 -0.38 10.61 -9.62
C HIS A 94 -1.65 10.66 -8.74
N LEU A 95 -1.78 11.65 -7.86
CA LEU A 95 -2.87 11.72 -6.90
C LEU A 95 -4.29 11.65 -7.50
N PRO A 96 -4.61 12.31 -8.64
CA PRO A 96 -5.96 12.18 -9.21
C PRO A 96 -6.32 10.74 -9.60
N ALA A 97 -5.38 10.02 -10.22
CA ALA A 97 -5.57 8.64 -10.61
C ALA A 97 -5.62 7.70 -9.40
N LEU A 98 -4.75 7.94 -8.40
CA LEU A 98 -4.72 7.18 -7.15
C LEU A 98 -6.01 7.36 -6.35
N ALA A 99 -6.51 8.59 -6.23
CA ALA A 99 -7.78 8.88 -5.58
C ALA A 99 -8.93 8.13 -6.25
N GLY A 100 -9.03 8.19 -7.59
CA GLY A 100 -10.06 7.45 -8.32
C GLY A 100 -9.98 5.93 -8.12
N LEU A 101 -8.78 5.37 -8.08
CA LEU A 101 -8.57 3.94 -7.84
C LEU A 101 -8.93 3.52 -6.41
N ILE A 102 -8.61 4.37 -5.41
CA ILE A 102 -8.90 4.10 -4.00
C ILE A 102 -10.39 4.27 -3.68
N GLU A 103 -11.04 5.29 -4.25
CA GLU A 103 -12.50 5.52 -4.12
C GLU A 103 -13.32 4.45 -4.86
N ALA A 104 -12.72 3.73 -5.80
CA ALA A 104 -13.32 2.55 -6.41
C ALA A 104 -13.24 1.30 -5.52
N ALA A 105 -12.77 1.37 -4.28
CA ALA A 105 -12.92 0.29 -3.32
C ALA A 105 -14.20 0.46 -2.50
N ASP A 106 -14.76 -0.65 -2.01
CA ASP A 106 -15.84 -0.61 -1.01
C ASP A 106 -15.26 -0.57 0.41
N LEU A 107 -14.01 -1.02 0.57
CA LEU A 107 -13.25 -0.93 1.82
C LEU A 107 -11.75 -0.78 1.53
N VAL A 108 -11.13 0.18 2.21
CA VAL A 108 -9.67 0.32 2.27
C VAL A 108 -9.13 -0.31 3.56
N VAL A 109 -8.11 -1.16 3.43
CA VAL A 109 -7.47 -1.88 4.53
C VAL A 109 -6.02 -1.39 4.67
N ALA A 110 -5.60 -1.09 5.88
CA ALA A 110 -4.19 -0.82 6.18
C ALA A 110 -3.82 -1.29 7.59
N HIS A 111 -2.53 -1.47 7.86
CA HIS A 111 -2.04 -1.75 9.20
C HIS A 111 -1.57 -0.46 9.86
N ASN A 112 -2.24 -0.05 10.95
CA ASN A 112 -2.12 1.31 11.49
C ASN A 112 -2.65 2.38 10.50
N ALA A 113 -3.86 2.16 9.97
CA ALA A 113 -4.46 2.94 8.88
C ALA A 113 -4.47 4.47 9.10
N ALA A 114 -4.50 4.95 10.34
CA ALA A 114 -4.42 6.37 10.64
C ALA A 114 -3.11 7.01 10.14
N PHE A 115 -2.01 6.25 10.11
CA PHE A 115 -0.73 6.70 9.59
C PHE A 115 -0.73 6.81 8.06
N ASP A 116 -1.01 5.71 7.36
CA ASP A 116 -0.94 5.64 5.90
C ASP A 116 -1.94 6.59 5.26
N LEU A 117 -3.21 6.51 5.70
CA LEU A 117 -4.27 7.34 5.16
C LEU A 117 -4.10 8.80 5.59
N GLY A 118 -3.55 9.06 6.78
CA GLY A 118 -3.23 10.42 7.20
C GLY A 118 -2.09 11.06 6.40
N LEU A 119 -1.12 10.28 5.90
CA LEU A 119 -0.15 10.76 4.91
C LEU A 119 -0.81 11.04 3.56
N LEU A 120 -1.63 10.11 3.07
CA LEU A 120 -2.30 10.27 1.79
C LEU A 120 -3.28 11.44 1.76
N ASP A 121 -4.10 11.61 2.79
CA ASP A 121 -5.02 12.74 2.96
C ASP A 121 -4.27 14.08 2.96
N ARG A 122 -3.06 14.14 3.54
CA ARG A 122 -2.20 15.33 3.49
C ARG A 122 -1.67 15.61 2.09
N GLU A 123 -1.24 14.60 1.35
CA GLU A 123 -0.78 14.78 -0.04
C GLU A 123 -1.93 15.25 -0.93
N LEU A 124 -3.13 14.68 -0.77
CA LEU A 124 -4.35 15.12 -1.45
C LEU A 124 -4.66 16.59 -1.15
N ALA A 125 -4.66 16.98 0.13
CA ALA A 125 -4.88 18.36 0.53
C ALA A 125 -3.85 19.32 -0.06
N ARG A 126 -2.55 18.92 -0.11
CA ARG A 126 -1.48 19.73 -0.72
C ARG A 126 -1.68 19.90 -2.23
N ALA A 127 -2.29 18.94 -2.91
CA ALA A 127 -2.62 19.00 -4.32
C ALA A 127 -4.00 19.65 -4.61
N GLY A 128 -4.70 20.14 -3.57
CA GLY A 128 -6.04 20.74 -3.72
C GLY A 128 -7.14 19.73 -4.05
N LEU A 129 -6.93 18.45 -3.74
CA LEU A 129 -7.90 17.37 -3.94
C LEU A 129 -8.71 17.10 -2.67
N PRO A 130 -9.96 16.63 -2.79
CA PRO A 130 -10.77 16.28 -1.62
C PRO A 130 -10.18 15.08 -0.85
N PRO A 131 -10.49 14.96 0.46
CA PRO A 131 -10.11 13.79 1.22
C PRO A 131 -10.87 12.54 0.75
N LEU A 132 -10.30 11.36 1.00
CA LEU A 132 -10.93 10.10 0.63
C LEU A 132 -12.16 9.80 1.51
N ALA A 133 -13.29 9.51 0.86
CA ALA A 133 -14.56 9.19 1.50
C ALA A 133 -14.79 7.68 1.73
N VAL A 134 -14.02 6.83 1.05
CA VAL A 134 -14.09 5.37 1.18
C VAL A 134 -13.95 4.89 2.64
N PRO A 135 -14.74 3.89 3.07
CA PRO A 135 -14.60 3.28 4.39
C PRO A 135 -13.19 2.71 4.64
N ARG A 136 -12.73 2.83 5.89
CA ARG A 136 -11.36 2.48 6.30
C ARG A 136 -11.38 1.37 7.35
N TYR A 137 -10.50 0.39 7.21
CA TYR A 137 -10.29 -0.69 8.18
C TYR A 137 -8.84 -0.74 8.65
N CYS A 138 -8.65 -0.60 9.96
CA CYS A 138 -7.33 -0.71 10.59
C CYS A 138 -7.13 -2.12 11.17
N THR A 139 -6.22 -2.90 10.57
CA THR A 139 -5.93 -4.26 11.05
C THR A 139 -5.28 -4.27 12.43
N TRP A 140 -4.46 -3.25 12.75
CA TRP A 140 -3.86 -3.08 14.08
C TRP A 140 -4.93 -2.90 15.16
N GLU A 141 -5.88 -1.98 14.97
CA GLU A 141 -6.96 -1.77 15.94
C GLU A 141 -7.87 -2.99 16.09
N ALA A 142 -8.23 -3.62 14.97
CA ALA A 142 -9.04 -4.83 14.98
C ALA A 142 -8.37 -5.98 15.72
N TYR A 143 -7.05 -6.15 15.51
CA TYR A 143 -6.25 -7.13 16.25
C TYR A 143 -6.29 -6.87 17.76
N ARG A 144 -6.15 -5.60 18.18
CA ARG A 144 -6.23 -5.21 19.60
C ARG A 144 -7.61 -5.45 20.20
N ARG A 145 -8.67 -5.11 19.47
CA ARG A 145 -10.06 -5.33 19.90
C ARG A 145 -10.39 -6.80 20.09
N ARG A 146 -9.76 -7.71 19.32
CA ARG A 146 -9.89 -9.15 19.47
C ARG A 146 -9.29 -9.69 20.79
N GLY A 147 -8.47 -8.90 21.49
CA GLY A 147 -7.89 -9.28 22.79
C GLY A 147 -6.69 -10.23 22.68
N GLU A 148 -6.04 -10.29 21.51
CA GLU A 148 -4.86 -11.12 21.27
C GLU A 148 -3.66 -10.62 22.09
N LYS A 149 -3.02 -11.51 22.87
CA LYS A 149 -1.85 -11.15 23.70
C LYS A 149 -0.57 -11.14 22.86
N GLY A 150 0.25 -10.09 22.92
CA GLY A 150 1.61 -10.10 22.35
C GLY A 150 1.95 -8.85 21.57
N ARG A 151 2.94 -8.96 20.68
CA ARG A 151 3.34 -7.85 19.80
C ARG A 151 2.27 -7.64 18.72
N GLU A 152 2.02 -6.38 18.41
CA GLU A 152 0.92 -5.96 17.52
C GLU A 152 1.43 -5.46 16.15
N SER A 153 2.74 -5.50 15.89
CA SER A 153 3.29 -5.11 14.59
C SER A 153 2.77 -6.01 13.47
N LEU A 154 2.71 -5.50 12.24
CA LEU A 154 2.24 -6.28 11.07
C LEU A 154 2.93 -7.65 10.98
N ALA A 155 4.25 -7.68 11.13
CA ALA A 155 5.01 -8.94 11.15
C ALA A 155 4.58 -9.89 12.28
N ALA A 156 4.29 -9.37 13.48
CA ALA A 156 3.83 -10.18 14.60
C ALA A 156 2.39 -10.71 14.40
N VAL A 157 1.52 -9.91 13.78
CA VAL A 157 0.17 -10.34 13.40
C VAL A 157 0.25 -11.42 12.32
N CYS A 158 1.04 -11.22 11.26
CA CYS A 158 1.23 -12.20 10.18
C CYS A 158 1.81 -13.54 10.67
N ALA A 159 2.70 -13.50 11.67
CA ALA A 159 3.25 -14.70 12.28
C ALA A 159 2.19 -15.61 12.92
N ARG A 160 1.01 -15.07 13.30
CA ARG A 160 -0.10 -15.86 13.87
C ARG A 160 -0.73 -16.84 12.89
N PHE A 161 -0.62 -16.56 11.60
CA PHE A 161 -1.15 -17.40 10.53
C PHE A 161 -0.06 -17.90 9.58
N GLY A 162 1.19 -17.99 10.08
CA GLY A 162 2.28 -18.65 9.37
C GLY A 162 2.88 -17.86 8.21
N VAL A 163 2.69 -16.54 8.19
CA VAL A 163 3.14 -15.67 7.09
C VAL A 163 4.22 -14.72 7.56
N ALA A 164 5.26 -14.58 6.75
CA ALA A 164 6.37 -13.68 7.00
C ALA A 164 6.75 -12.95 5.70
N ARG A 165 7.38 -11.80 5.88
CA ARG A 165 8.06 -11.06 4.80
C ARG A 165 9.12 -11.93 4.15
N ALA A 166 9.38 -11.69 2.87
CA ALA A 166 10.45 -12.36 2.14
C ALA A 166 11.85 -11.85 2.54
N GLY A 167 11.96 -10.59 2.99
CA GLY A 167 13.21 -9.96 3.35
C GLY A 167 13.14 -9.07 4.61
N PRO A 168 14.28 -8.46 4.99
CA PRO A 168 14.36 -7.62 6.19
C PRO A 168 13.89 -6.17 5.95
N ARG A 169 13.78 -5.74 4.69
CA ARG A 169 13.32 -4.39 4.33
C ARG A 169 11.80 -4.32 4.32
N HIS A 170 11.28 -3.13 4.58
CA HIS A 170 9.87 -2.84 4.36
C HIS A 170 9.67 -2.45 2.91
N GLY A 171 8.58 -2.92 2.31
CA GLY A 171 8.25 -2.59 0.95
C GLY A 171 6.75 -2.39 0.85
N ALA A 172 6.33 -1.18 0.48
CA ALA A 172 4.92 -0.78 0.46
C ALA A 172 3.99 -1.82 -0.19
N LEU A 173 4.38 -2.44 -1.30
CA LEU A 173 3.54 -3.47 -1.94
C LEU A 173 3.43 -4.77 -1.12
N GLU A 174 4.54 -5.24 -0.55
CA GLU A 174 4.54 -6.42 0.32
C GLU A 174 3.73 -6.15 1.60
N ASP A 175 3.90 -4.98 2.20
CA ASP A 175 3.21 -4.58 3.42
C ASP A 175 1.69 -4.43 3.18
N ALA A 176 1.28 -3.87 2.04
CA ALA A 176 -0.12 -3.85 1.62
C ALA A 176 -0.70 -5.26 1.44
N TRP A 177 0.06 -6.18 0.82
CA TRP A 177 -0.35 -7.58 0.70
C TRP A 177 -0.47 -8.26 2.07
N LEU A 178 0.50 -8.05 2.96
CA LEU A 178 0.46 -8.56 4.34
C LEU A 178 -0.73 -7.98 5.12
N ALA A 179 -1.06 -6.70 4.93
CA ALA A 179 -2.23 -6.07 5.53
C ALA A 179 -3.54 -6.70 5.02
N LEU A 180 -3.64 -6.98 3.71
CA LEU A 180 -4.78 -7.72 3.16
C LEU A 180 -4.92 -9.11 3.80
N ARG A 181 -3.81 -9.84 3.92
CA ARG A 181 -3.81 -11.15 4.58
C ARG A 181 -4.20 -11.09 6.05
N ALA A 182 -3.70 -10.09 6.77
CA ALA A 182 -4.08 -9.86 8.16
C ALA A 182 -5.58 -9.55 8.29
N TYR A 183 -6.14 -8.77 7.35
CA TYR A 183 -7.57 -8.51 7.29
C TYR A 183 -8.37 -9.80 7.08
N LEU A 184 -8.04 -10.61 6.07
CA LEU A 184 -8.73 -11.87 5.80
C LEU A 184 -8.69 -12.81 7.01
N TRP A 185 -7.54 -12.92 7.68
CA TRP A 185 -7.40 -13.70 8.90
C TRP A 185 -8.26 -13.15 10.06
N LEU A 186 -8.34 -11.83 10.22
CA LEU A 186 -9.20 -11.18 11.23
C LEU A 186 -10.69 -11.40 10.94
N GLN A 187 -11.08 -11.52 9.66
CA GLN A 187 -12.44 -11.86 9.22
C GLN A 187 -12.72 -13.37 9.25
N ALA A 188 -11.77 -14.19 9.72
CA ALA A 188 -11.86 -15.65 9.70
C ALA A 188 -12.11 -16.24 8.30
N CYS A 189 -11.63 -15.55 7.24
CA CYS A 189 -11.71 -16.02 5.86
C CYS A 189 -10.52 -16.97 5.59
N PRO A 190 -10.75 -18.27 5.31
CA PRO A 190 -9.70 -19.26 5.12
C PRO A 190 -9.12 -19.20 3.70
N VAL A 191 -8.68 -18.01 3.28
CA VAL A 191 -8.17 -17.76 1.92
C VAL A 191 -6.65 -17.66 1.99
N ASP A 192 -5.98 -18.49 1.20
CA ASP A 192 -4.56 -18.30 0.92
C ASP A 192 -4.42 -17.44 -0.33
N LEU A 193 -3.87 -16.24 -0.17
CA LEU A 193 -3.56 -15.40 -1.31
C LEU A 193 -2.30 -15.91 -1.98
N PRO A 194 -2.21 -15.87 -3.32
CA PRO A 194 -0.98 -16.21 -4.00
C PRO A 194 0.14 -15.41 -3.38
N ARG A 195 1.24 -16.12 -3.04
CA ARG A 195 2.48 -15.42 -2.75
C ARG A 195 2.78 -14.60 -3.99
N LEU A 196 3.16 -13.37 -3.74
CA LEU A 196 3.75 -12.57 -4.78
C LEU A 196 5.18 -13.17 -4.95
N ASP A 197 5.27 -14.23 -5.75
CA ASP A 197 6.48 -15.02 -5.91
C ASP A 197 7.61 -14.11 -6.43
N GLY A 198 8.71 -13.98 -5.67
CA GLY A 198 9.86 -13.17 -6.05
C GLY A 198 9.75 -11.65 -5.82
N LEU A 199 8.87 -11.20 -4.92
CA LEU A 199 8.54 -9.82 -4.53
C LEU A 199 9.69 -8.79 -4.49
N THR A 200 10.05 -8.36 -5.68
CA THR A 200 10.51 -7.01 -5.99
C THR A 200 9.90 -6.68 -7.34
N LEU A 201 8.56 -6.59 -7.42
CA LEU A 201 7.97 -5.86 -8.54
C LEU A 201 8.53 -4.44 -8.39
N PRO A 202 9.42 -3.98 -9.29
CA PRO A 202 9.93 -2.64 -9.18
C PRO A 202 8.75 -1.68 -9.28
N PRO A 203 8.84 -0.49 -8.64
CA PRO A 203 7.82 0.52 -8.81
C PRO A 203 7.55 0.75 -10.30
N ALA A 204 6.29 0.74 -10.70
CA ALA A 204 5.89 0.83 -12.11
C ALA A 204 6.27 2.18 -12.75
N ASN A 205 6.46 3.21 -11.93
CA ASN A 205 6.91 4.54 -12.34
C ASN A 205 8.40 4.80 -12.03
N LEU A 206 9.21 3.76 -11.76
CA LEU A 206 10.63 3.95 -11.49
C LEU A 206 11.33 4.50 -12.74
N ARG A 207 11.82 5.73 -12.64
CA ARG A 207 12.58 6.42 -13.70
C ARG A 207 14.06 6.03 -13.64
N PRO A 208 14.76 5.98 -14.78
CA PRO A 208 16.20 5.77 -14.82
C PRO A 208 16.94 6.75 -13.91
N VAL A 209 17.80 6.21 -13.05
CA VAL A 209 18.59 6.99 -12.10
C VAL A 209 20.01 7.14 -12.66
N PRO A 210 20.56 8.36 -12.81
CA PRO A 210 21.94 8.55 -13.23
C PRO A 210 22.93 7.97 -12.21
N PRO A 211 24.19 7.68 -12.62
CA PRO A 211 25.22 7.23 -11.70
C PRO A 211 25.36 8.18 -10.51
N ARG A 212 25.51 7.61 -9.32
CA ARG A 212 25.68 8.40 -8.10
C ARG A 212 27.01 9.17 -8.18
N PRO A 213 27.01 10.50 -7.96
CA PRO A 213 28.24 11.28 -7.97
C PRO A 213 29.14 10.89 -6.80
N GLU A 214 30.44 11.01 -7.01
CA GLU A 214 31.42 10.85 -5.94
C GLU A 214 31.27 11.98 -4.89
N GLY A 215 31.38 11.62 -3.61
CA GLY A 215 31.33 12.57 -2.51
C GLY A 215 29.92 13.05 -2.15
N ARG A 216 29.80 14.34 -1.77
CA ARG A 216 28.56 14.92 -1.27
C ARG A 216 27.58 15.12 -2.42
N LEU A 217 26.34 14.61 -2.26
CA LEU A 217 25.28 14.84 -3.22
C LEU A 217 25.04 16.35 -3.44
N PRO A 218 24.80 16.79 -4.70
CA PRO A 218 24.44 18.16 -4.98
C PRO A 218 23.16 18.57 -4.21
N PRO A 219 22.96 19.87 -3.94
CA PRO A 219 21.70 20.34 -3.39
C PRO A 219 20.54 19.89 -4.29
N ARG A 220 19.37 19.65 -3.70
CA ARG A 220 18.17 19.41 -4.49
C ARG A 220 17.87 20.67 -5.29
N SER A 221 17.64 20.55 -6.59
CA SER A 221 17.14 21.66 -7.38
C SER A 221 15.81 22.12 -6.77
N ALA A 222 15.64 23.43 -6.56
CA ALA A 222 14.30 23.97 -6.31
C ALA A 222 13.45 23.58 -7.53
N GLY A 223 12.35 22.85 -7.29
CA GLY A 223 11.63 22.12 -8.34
C GLY A 223 11.41 22.96 -9.58
N ALA A 224 11.84 22.46 -10.74
CA ALA A 224 11.32 22.96 -12.00
C ALA A 224 9.84 22.56 -12.02
N SER A 225 8.94 23.52 -11.82
CA SER A 225 7.54 23.35 -12.18
C SER A 225 7.52 22.97 -13.66
N VAL A 226 7.21 21.72 -13.97
CA VAL A 226 6.95 21.33 -15.35
C VAL A 226 5.69 22.12 -15.76
N PRO A 227 5.76 23.05 -16.73
CA PRO A 227 4.56 23.70 -17.20
C PRO A 227 3.65 22.63 -17.81
N VAL A 228 2.43 22.52 -17.29
CA VAL A 228 1.38 21.72 -17.92
C VAL A 228 1.03 22.42 -19.23
N THR A 229 1.57 21.94 -20.34
CA THR A 229 1.12 22.38 -21.66
C THR A 229 -0.25 21.77 -21.91
N VAL A 230 -1.31 22.57 -21.70
CA VAL A 230 -2.64 22.26 -22.20
C VAL A 230 -2.62 22.48 -23.71
N SER A 231 -2.35 21.42 -24.46
CA SER A 231 -2.56 21.42 -25.91
C SER A 231 -4.06 21.34 -26.16
N GLY A 232 -4.69 22.49 -26.33
CA GLY A 232 -6.03 22.59 -26.90
C GLY A 232 -5.96 22.49 -28.43
N GLN A 233 -6.65 21.49 -28.99
CA GLN A 233 -7.55 21.57 -30.15
C GLN A 233 -8.26 20.24 -30.32
#